data_AF-A0AB34Q0R2-F1
#
_entry.id   AF-A0AB34Q0R2-F1
#
_cell.length_a   1.000
_cell.length_b   1.000
_cell.length_c   1.000
_cell.angle_alpha   90.00
_cell.angle_beta   90.00
_cell.angle_gamma   90.00
#
_symmetry.space_group_name_H-M   'P 1'
#
loop_
_entity.id
_entity.type
_entity.pdbx_description
1 polymer ?
#
loop_
_entity_poly.entity_id
_entity_poly.type
_entity_poly.pdbx_seq_one_letter_code
_entity_poly.pdbx_strand_id
1 'polypeptide(L)'
;MGDFRVDDDSIDITFQTKGDFGPGRMRSPMIQVQLKCSSQELIVDGVIKFPLKIKDYNDLRGDDVVVPRYLAVLLVPDDFQEWIKNNDDHIVLFKSCHWISLRDHAPTDNQTSVTVDIPLVQRLTSTALWQMMDRASMGESL
;
A
#
# COMPACT_ATOMS: atom_id res chain seq x y z
N MET A 1 5.49 29.99 -5.98
CA MET A 1 6.87 29.48 -6.08
C MET A 1 6.76 27.98 -5.91
N GLY A 2 6.91 27.23 -7.00
CA GLY A 2 6.71 25.78 -6.99
C GLY A 2 7.82 25.11 -6.20
N ASP A 3 7.49 24.52 -5.06
CA ASP A 3 8.39 23.69 -4.28
C ASP A 3 8.47 22.32 -4.97
N PHE A 4 9.53 22.11 -5.77
CA PHE A 4 9.86 20.79 -6.30
C PHE A 4 10.49 19.99 -5.15
N ARG A 5 9.65 19.50 -4.23
CA ARG A 5 10.10 18.49 -3.28
C ARG A 5 10.35 17.21 -4.06
N VAL A 6 11.60 16.76 -4.04
CA VAL A 6 11.93 15.36 -4.33
C VAL A 6 11.06 14.51 -3.39
N ASP A 7 10.44 13.46 -3.89
CA ASP A 7 9.59 12.56 -3.11
C ASP A 7 10.46 11.83 -2.07
N ASP A 8 10.56 12.42 -0.88
CA ASP A 8 11.56 12.04 0.12
C ASP A 8 11.09 10.86 0.98
N ASP A 9 9.78 10.68 1.11
CA ASP A 9 9.18 9.71 2.05
C ASP A 9 8.59 8.45 1.39
N SER A 10 8.74 8.30 0.07
CA SER A 10 8.19 7.14 -0.66
C SER A 10 6.67 7.01 -0.44
N ILE A 11 5.92 8.10 -0.65
CA ILE A 11 4.46 8.14 -0.47
C ILE A 11 3.78 8.64 -1.76
N ASP A 12 3.03 7.75 -2.43
CA ASP A 12 2.31 8.13 -3.65
C ASP A 12 0.92 8.73 -3.38
N ILE A 13 0.22 8.21 -2.36
CA ILE A 13 -1.16 8.63 -2.04
C ILE A 13 -1.32 8.85 -0.55
N THR A 14 -2.01 9.94 -0.21
CA THR A 14 -2.51 10.20 1.15
C THR A 14 -4.04 10.20 1.13
N PHE A 15 -4.66 9.36 1.97
CA PHE A 15 -6.09 9.44 2.24
C PHE A 15 -6.30 10.17 3.56
N GLN A 16 -7.16 11.18 3.54
CA GLN A 16 -7.50 11.96 4.72
C GLN A 16 -9.00 12.21 4.78
N THR A 17 -9.57 12.11 5.97
CA THR A 17 -10.94 12.53 6.26
C THR A 17 -10.92 13.82 7.07
N LYS A 18 -12.00 14.60 7.03
CA LYS A 18 -12.13 15.83 7.84
C LYS A 18 -13.09 15.59 8.99
N GLY A 19 -12.72 16.01 10.19
CA GLY A 19 -13.58 15.91 11.38
C GLY A 19 -13.51 14.54 12.04
N ASP A 20 -14.55 14.17 12.77
CA ASP A 20 -14.60 12.89 13.47
C ASP A 20 -14.82 11.75 12.45
N PHE A 21 -14.13 10.63 12.63
CA PHE A 21 -14.27 9.44 11.79
C PHE A 21 -14.15 8.18 12.66
N GLY A 22 -15.11 7.26 12.51
CA GLY A 22 -15.17 6.06 13.34
C GLY A 22 -15.41 6.38 14.83
N PRO A 23 -15.16 5.42 15.73
CA PRO A 23 -15.27 5.61 17.17
C PRO A 23 -13.96 6.15 17.81
N GLY A 24 -12.90 6.35 17.03
CA GLY A 24 -11.60 6.79 17.54
C GLY A 24 -11.58 8.24 18.02
N ARG A 25 -10.55 8.57 18.81
CA ARG A 25 -10.42 9.87 19.48
C ARG A 25 -9.73 10.92 18.59
N MET A 26 -9.00 10.50 17.56
CA MET A 26 -8.26 11.42 16.70
C MET A 26 -9.14 11.99 15.59
N ARG A 27 -9.16 13.32 15.49
CA ARG A 27 -9.85 14.03 14.42
C ARG A 27 -9.03 14.03 13.14
N SER A 28 -9.74 14.00 12.02
CA SER A 28 -9.20 14.05 10.67
C SER A 28 -8.12 12.98 10.42
N PRO A 29 -8.39 11.69 10.70
CA PRO A 29 -7.41 10.64 10.52
C PRO A 29 -6.92 10.58 9.09
N MET A 30 -5.69 10.08 8.95
CA MET A 30 -4.94 10.03 7.71
C MET A 30 -4.23 8.68 7.61
N ILE A 31 -4.12 8.17 6.39
CA ILE A 31 -3.21 7.08 6.05
C ILE A 31 -2.41 7.45 4.81
N GLN A 32 -1.20 6.91 4.72
CA GLN A 32 -0.31 7.08 3.57
C GLN A 32 -0.05 5.73 2.91
N VAL A 33 0.04 5.72 1.59
CA VAL A 33 0.22 4.50 0.80
C VAL A 33 1.31 4.72 -0.24
N GLN A 34 2.31 3.84 -0.24
CA GLN A 34 3.19 3.63 -1.39
C GLN A 34 2.52 2.63 -2.33
N LEU A 35 2.24 3.05 -3.55
CA LEU A 35 1.83 2.22 -4.65
C LEU A 35 3.04 1.67 -5.40
N LYS A 36 3.02 0.37 -5.64
CA LYS A 36 3.90 -0.31 -6.61
C LYS A 36 3.05 -1.11 -7.58
N CYS A 37 3.63 -1.44 -8.72
CA CYS A 37 2.99 -2.29 -9.74
C CYS A 37 3.97 -3.39 -10.14
N SER A 38 3.46 -4.61 -10.29
CA SER A 38 4.26 -5.76 -10.72
C SER A 38 3.43 -6.83 -11.43
N SER A 39 4.10 -7.63 -12.24
CA SER A 39 3.60 -8.84 -12.88
C SER A 39 3.17 -9.90 -11.85
N GLN A 40 2.36 -10.86 -12.29
CA GLN A 40 1.89 -11.98 -11.45
C GLN A 40 2.98 -13.04 -11.18
N GLU A 41 4.12 -12.95 -11.85
CA GLU A 41 5.26 -13.87 -11.69
C GLU A 41 5.83 -13.92 -10.26
N LEU A 42 5.57 -12.89 -9.44
CA LEU A 42 6.02 -12.84 -8.05
C LEU A 42 5.15 -13.65 -7.08
N ILE A 43 4.07 -14.28 -7.55
CA ILE A 43 3.18 -15.08 -6.72
C ILE A 43 3.79 -16.46 -6.49
N VAL A 44 4.03 -16.80 -5.22
CA VAL A 44 4.46 -18.12 -4.78
C VAL A 44 3.54 -18.57 -3.64
N ASP A 45 2.88 -19.71 -3.80
CA ASP A 45 2.00 -20.33 -2.78
C ASP A 45 0.95 -19.37 -2.16
N GLY A 46 0.35 -18.52 -2.99
CA GLY A 46 -0.69 -17.57 -2.55
C GLY A 46 -0.17 -16.31 -1.85
N VAL A 47 1.14 -16.05 -1.94
CA VAL A 47 1.83 -14.88 -1.39
C VAL A 47 2.60 -14.18 -2.51
N ILE A 48 2.53 -12.86 -2.56
CA ILE A 48 3.35 -12.05 -3.45
C ILE A 48 4.71 -11.83 -2.78
N LYS A 49 5.78 -12.30 -3.41
CA LYS A 49 7.17 -12.12 -2.97
C LYS A 49 7.74 -10.85 -3.58
N PHE A 50 7.38 -9.69 -3.01
CA PHE A 50 7.71 -8.40 -3.63
C PHE A 50 9.08 -7.87 -3.19
N PRO A 51 10.06 -7.67 -4.10
CA PRO A 51 11.34 -7.07 -3.75
C PRO A 51 11.18 -5.55 -3.58
N LEU A 52 11.18 -5.08 -2.33
CA LEU A 52 11.08 -3.67 -1.98
C LEU A 52 12.48 -3.07 -1.77
N LYS A 53 12.74 -1.90 -2.36
CA LYS A 53 14.01 -1.18 -2.15
C LYS A 53 14.21 -0.86 -0.67
N ILE A 54 15.46 -0.92 -0.19
CA ILE A 54 15.74 -0.70 1.24
C ILE A 54 15.26 0.67 1.74
N LYS A 55 15.33 1.71 0.90
CA LYS A 55 14.81 3.04 1.20
C LYS A 55 13.31 2.96 1.54
N ASP A 56 12.49 2.51 0.58
CA ASP A 56 11.04 2.36 0.75
C ASP A 56 10.68 1.45 1.93
N TYR A 57 11.44 0.36 2.15
CA TYR A 57 11.25 -0.52 3.31
C TYR A 57 11.44 0.25 4.63
N ASN A 58 12.50 1.06 4.72
CA ASN A 58 12.80 1.84 5.91
C ASN A 58 11.79 2.97 6.13
N ASP A 59 11.31 3.61 5.07
CA ASP A 59 10.33 4.70 5.16
C ASP A 59 8.94 4.19 5.55
N LEU A 60 8.60 2.94 5.21
CA LEU A 60 7.28 2.36 5.49
C LEU A 60 7.20 1.58 6.81
N ARG A 61 8.34 1.17 7.40
CA ARG A 61 8.39 0.46 8.68
C ARG A 61 8.48 1.41 9.87
N GLY A 62 8.36 0.85 11.08
CA GLY A 62 8.55 1.58 12.33
C GLY A 62 7.26 2.17 12.88
N ASP A 63 7.24 2.40 14.19
CA ASP A 63 6.17 3.04 14.94
C ASP A 63 6.46 4.50 15.29
N ASP A 64 7.57 5.03 14.78
CA ASP A 64 8.04 6.42 14.91
C ASP A 64 7.44 7.35 13.85
N VAL A 65 6.47 6.88 13.08
CA VAL A 65 5.69 7.67 12.11
C VAL A 65 4.33 8.05 12.68
N VAL A 66 3.96 9.33 12.53
CA VAL A 66 2.67 9.86 13.03
C VAL A 66 1.48 9.32 12.22
N VAL A 67 1.67 9.10 10.93
CA VAL A 67 0.62 8.68 10.01
C VAL A 67 0.88 7.22 9.62
N PRO A 68 -0.08 6.30 9.83
CA PRO A 68 0.06 4.92 9.38
C PRO A 68 0.38 4.82 7.89
N ARG A 69 1.41 4.04 7.58
CA ARG A 69 1.90 3.81 6.22
C ARG A 69 1.65 2.37 5.78
N TYR A 70 1.31 2.20 4.51
CA TYR A 70 1.06 0.89 3.91
C TYR A 70 1.76 0.78 2.56
N LEU A 71 2.27 -0.41 2.25
CA LEU A 71 2.64 -0.77 0.88
C LEU A 71 1.41 -1.36 0.21
N ALA A 72 1.10 -0.90 -1.00
CA ALA A 72 0.11 -1.51 -1.87
C ALA A 72 0.73 -1.89 -3.22
N VAL A 73 0.59 -3.15 -3.61
CA VAL A 73 1.10 -3.70 -4.87
C VAL A 73 -0.07 -4.04 -5.78
N LEU A 74 -0.16 -3.33 -6.90
CA LEU A 74 -1.05 -3.68 -8.00
C LEU A 74 -0.40 -4.80 -8.82
N LEU A 75 -1.03 -5.97 -8.80
CA LEU A 75 -0.72 -7.05 -9.72
C LEU A 75 -1.45 -6.84 -11.04
N VAL A 76 -0.67 -6.93 -12.11
CA VAL A 76 -1.14 -6.83 -13.50
C VAL A 76 -0.76 -8.09 -14.26
N PRO A 77 -1.55 -8.47 -15.29
CA PRO A 77 -1.15 -9.56 -16.19
C PRO A 77 0.19 -9.26 -16.89
N ASP A 78 0.91 -10.31 -17.24
CA ASP A 78 2.20 -10.19 -17.95
C ASP A 78 2.00 -9.66 -19.39
N ASP A 79 0.91 -10.05 -20.04
CA ASP A 79 0.51 -9.50 -21.32
C ASP A 79 -0.32 -8.22 -21.13
N PHE A 80 0.20 -7.11 -21.64
CA PHE A 80 -0.47 -5.80 -21.62
C PHE A 80 -1.85 -5.82 -22.29
N GLN A 81 -2.07 -6.68 -23.30
CA GLN A 81 -3.38 -6.81 -23.96
C GLN A 81 -4.45 -7.37 -23.00
N GLU A 82 -4.05 -8.00 -21.90
CA GLU A 82 -4.97 -8.52 -20.89
C GLU A 82 -5.30 -7.52 -19.78
N TRP A 83 -4.63 -6.37 -19.73
CA TRP A 83 -4.90 -5.35 -18.71
C TRP A 83 -6.30 -4.76 -18.85
N ILE A 84 -6.73 -4.57 -20.10
CA ILE A 84 -8.04 -4.04 -20.46
C ILE A 84 -8.64 -4.95 -21.52
N LYS A 85 -9.67 -5.70 -21.14
CA LYS A 85 -10.46 -6.48 -22.10
C LYS A 85 -11.72 -5.71 -22.44
N ASN A 86 -11.84 -5.31 -23.71
CA ASN A 86 -13.06 -4.74 -24.25
C ASN A 86 -13.96 -5.87 -24.73
N ASN A 87 -15.13 -6.00 -24.12
CA ASN A 87 -16.22 -6.84 -24.60
C ASN A 87 -17.30 -5.94 -25.21
N ASP A 88 -18.20 -6.51 -26.02
CA ASP A 88 -19.22 -5.74 -26.74
C ASP A 88 -20.11 -4.89 -25.80
N ASP A 89 -20.37 -5.38 -24.59
CA ASP A 89 -21.27 -4.71 -23.62
C ASP A 89 -20.54 -4.08 -22.41
N HIS A 90 -19.26 -4.38 -22.19
CA HIS A 90 -18.55 -3.93 -21.00
C HIS A 90 -17.03 -3.96 -21.15
N ILE A 91 -16.35 -3.19 -20.30
CA ILE A 91 -14.89 -3.18 -20.19
C ILE A 91 -14.48 -3.86 -18.89
N VAL A 92 -13.56 -4.82 -18.98
CA VAL A 92 -12.92 -5.43 -17.80
C VAL A 92 -11.55 -4.79 -17.62
N LEU A 93 -11.38 -4.09 -16.50
CA LEU A 93 -10.07 -3.60 -16.05
C LEU A 93 -9.50 -4.59 -15.05
N PHE A 94 -8.36 -5.20 -15.37
CA PHE A 94 -7.68 -6.10 -14.46
C PHE A 94 -7.07 -5.28 -13.31
N LYS A 95 -7.64 -5.41 -12.12
CA LYS A 95 -7.18 -4.73 -10.90
C LYS A 95 -7.11 -5.72 -9.74
N SER A 96 -5.90 -6.18 -9.40
CA SER A 96 -5.68 -6.92 -8.16
C SER A 96 -4.64 -6.21 -7.33
N CYS A 97 -5.11 -5.28 -6.49
CA CYS A 97 -4.25 -4.55 -5.58
C CYS A 97 -4.27 -5.23 -4.21
N HIS A 98 -3.09 -5.46 -3.66
CA HIS A 98 -2.88 -6.10 -2.36
C HIS A 98 -2.04 -5.21 -1.47
N TRP A 99 -2.19 -5.32 -0.15
CA TRP A 99 -1.52 -4.42 0.79
C TRP A 99 -0.88 -5.15 1.95
N ILE A 100 0.05 -4.46 2.62
CA ILE A 100 0.65 -4.87 3.89
C ILE A 100 1.08 -3.62 4.69
N SER A 101 1.02 -3.69 6.02
CA SER A 101 1.72 -2.75 6.89
C SER A 101 3.10 -3.30 7.26
N LEU A 102 4.14 -2.48 7.12
CA LEU A 102 5.50 -2.84 7.53
C LEU A 102 5.86 -2.30 8.93
N ARG A 103 4.90 -1.71 9.64
CA ARG A 103 5.10 -1.05 10.95
C ARG A 103 5.94 -1.88 11.92
N ASP A 104 5.59 -3.15 12.07
CA ASP A 104 6.21 -4.06 13.04
C ASP A 104 7.39 -4.87 12.45
N HIS A 105 7.79 -4.59 11.21
CA HIS A 105 8.92 -5.27 10.59
C HIS A 105 10.26 -4.75 11.16
N ALA A 106 11.16 -5.69 11.47
CA ALA A 106 12.46 -5.39 12.05
C ALA A 106 13.40 -4.66 11.05
N PRO A 107 14.36 -3.85 11.53
CA PRO A 107 15.44 -3.37 10.68
C PRO A 107 16.25 -4.52 10.07
N THR A 108 16.96 -4.23 8.98
CA THR A 108 17.87 -5.16 8.33
C THR A 108 19.18 -4.46 7.98
N ASP A 109 20.27 -5.22 7.94
CA ASP A 109 21.58 -4.74 7.47
C ASP A 109 21.70 -4.78 5.93
N ASN A 110 20.71 -5.33 5.23
CA ASN A 110 20.69 -5.34 3.77
C ASN A 110 20.58 -3.90 3.23
N GLN A 111 21.45 -3.56 2.27
CA GLN A 111 21.55 -2.20 1.71
C GLN A 111 20.89 -2.05 0.34
N THR A 112 20.28 -3.11 -0.22
CA THR A 112 19.71 -3.07 -1.58
C THR A 112 18.19 -3.20 -1.55
N SER A 113 17.67 -4.34 -1.11
CA SER A 113 16.24 -4.62 -1.09
C SER A 113 15.86 -5.70 -0.09
N VAL A 114 14.62 -5.68 0.38
CA VAL A 114 14.01 -6.71 1.22
C VAL A 114 12.83 -7.30 0.45
N THR A 115 12.73 -8.62 0.40
CA THR A 115 11.52 -9.26 -0.13
C THR A 115 10.46 -9.25 0.95
N VAL A 116 9.34 -8.57 0.68
CA VAL A 116 8.18 -8.52 1.58
C VAL A 116 7.13 -9.50 1.09
N ASP A 117 6.54 -10.22 2.03
CA ASP A 117 5.52 -11.22 1.79
C ASP A 117 4.14 -10.59 1.90
N ILE A 118 3.41 -10.48 0.79
CA ILE A 118 2.07 -9.88 0.77
C ILE A 118 1.04 -10.99 0.47
N PRO A 119 0.24 -11.43 1.46
CA PRO A 119 -0.75 -12.46 1.23
C PRO A 119 -1.80 -12.02 0.19
N LEU A 120 -2.15 -12.88 -0.77
CA LEU A 120 -3.18 -12.54 -1.78
C LEU A 120 -4.56 -12.25 -1.16
N VAL A 121 -4.81 -12.75 0.04
CA VAL A 121 -6.02 -12.45 0.81
C VAL A 121 -6.10 -10.99 1.29
N GLN A 122 -4.96 -10.29 1.43
CA GLN A 122 -4.91 -8.87 1.81
C GLN A 122 -5.21 -7.97 0.62
N ARG A 123 -6.45 -8.03 0.11
CA ARG A 123 -6.89 -7.19 -1.01
C ARG A 123 -7.15 -5.76 -0.54
N LEU A 124 -6.65 -4.78 -1.30
CA LEU A 124 -6.95 -3.38 -1.07
C LEU A 124 -8.34 -3.07 -1.64
N THR A 125 -9.31 -3.06 -0.74
CA THR A 125 -10.72 -2.79 -1.03
C THR A 125 -11.16 -1.51 -0.31
N SER A 126 -12.33 -0.96 -0.67
CA SER A 126 -12.93 0.15 0.09
C SER A 126 -13.12 -0.20 1.56
N THR A 127 -13.49 -1.45 1.87
CA THR A 127 -13.60 -1.95 3.25
C THR A 127 -12.26 -1.94 3.97
N ALA A 128 -11.20 -2.43 3.32
CA ALA A 128 -9.85 -2.40 3.91
C ALA A 128 -9.37 -0.97 4.17
N LEU A 129 -9.58 -0.05 3.21
CA LEU A 129 -9.28 1.38 3.39
C LEU A 129 -10.06 1.98 4.57
N TRP A 130 -11.33 1.64 4.70
CA TRP A 130 -12.15 2.12 5.81
C TRP A 130 -11.63 1.61 7.16
N GLN A 131 -11.23 0.33 7.24
CA GLN A 131 -10.61 -0.26 8.42
C GLN A 131 -9.26 0.38 8.76
N MET A 132 -8.43 0.69 7.76
CA MET A 132 -7.17 1.41 7.96
C MET A 132 -7.41 2.82 8.53
N MET A 133 -8.41 3.53 8.03
CA MET A 133 -8.80 4.85 8.54
C MET A 133 -9.36 4.78 9.95
N ASP A 134 -10.11 3.72 10.28
CA ASP A 134 -10.63 3.46 11.62
C ASP A 134 -9.48 3.25 12.62
N ARG A 135 -8.49 2.42 12.27
CA ARG A 135 -7.26 2.24 13.06
C ARG A 135 -6.46 3.53 13.19
N ALA A 136 -6.33 4.28 12.11
CA ALA A 136 -5.67 5.58 12.13
C ALA A 136 -6.38 6.57 13.08
N SER A 137 -7.70 6.50 13.24
CA SER A 137 -8.43 7.32 14.22
C SER A 137 -8.10 6.97 15.69
N MET A 138 -7.51 5.79 15.92
CA MET A 138 -7.05 5.30 17.22
C MET A 138 -5.53 5.44 17.41
N GLY A 139 -4.78 5.84 16.38
CA GLY A 139 -3.31 5.94 16.39
C GLY A 139 -2.60 4.64 16.03
N GLU A 140 -3.35 3.67 15.53
CA GLU A 140 -2.89 2.32 15.21
C GLU A 140 -2.77 2.12 13.69
N SER A 141 -2.10 1.04 13.29
CA SER A 141 -2.18 0.50 11.93
C SER A 141 -3.06 -0.76 11.93
N LEU A 142 -3.64 -1.09 10.78
CA LEU A 142 -4.36 -2.34 10.58
C LEU A 142 -3.39 -3.50 10.35
#